data_AF-A0A3C0CVA0-F1
#
_entry.id   AF-A0A3C0CVA0-F1
#
_cell.length_a   1.000
_cell.length_b   1.000
_cell.length_c   1.000
_cell.angle_alpha   90.00
_cell.angle_beta   90.00
_cell.angle_gamma   90.00
#
_symmetry.space_group_name_H-M   'P 1'
#
loop_
_entity.id
_entity.type
_entity.pdbx_description
1 polymer ?
#
loop_
_entity_poly.entity_id
_entity_poly.type
_entity_poly.pdbx_seq_one_letter_code
_entity_poly.pdbx_strand_id
1 'polypeptide(L)'
;MITVVGLGPLKTGNISMGAYGAIRSAPIVFVRTEKHPAVDQLKADGVRFSSFDRFYESSQTFSEVYTKIAAEIIRIAETEGDVVYAVPGHPLAGETAVSLLIDEARRKQIPLKIVGSESFIEASLEAAGCGFDEGLMVVDALSMSKVSPVPAVPNLIYQVYDKSIASDVKLALMETYPDEFPVTVIRGAGSPEESVERVPLHRLDRCRCDHLTTVYVPPLKDKENE
;
A
#
# COMPACT_ATOMS: atom_id res chain seq x y z
N MET A 1 -18.64 13.17 -10.82
CA MET A 1 -18.48 11.93 -10.02
C MET A 1 -17.00 11.58 -9.94
N ILE A 2 -16.55 11.03 -8.81
CA ILE A 2 -15.16 10.58 -8.62
C ILE A 2 -15.15 9.05 -8.62
N THR A 3 -14.27 8.45 -9.42
CA THR A 3 -14.01 7.01 -9.37
C THR A 3 -12.54 6.79 -8.99
N VAL A 4 -12.28 6.19 -7.84
CA VAL A 4 -10.92 5.82 -7.43
C VAL A 4 -10.68 4.37 -7.79
N VAL A 5 -9.60 4.09 -8.51
CA VAL A 5 -9.29 2.74 -9.01
C VAL A 5 -7.92 2.28 -8.53
N GLY A 6 -7.81 1.00 -8.19
CA GLY A 6 -6.53 0.38 -7.86
C GLY A 6 -5.80 -0.09 -9.11
N LEU A 7 -4.47 0.05 -9.16
CA LEU A 7 -3.62 -0.44 -10.23
C LEU A 7 -3.04 -1.84 -9.95
N GLY A 8 -3.29 -2.40 -8.76
CA GLY A 8 -2.61 -3.60 -8.29
C GLY A 8 -1.22 -3.29 -7.73
N PRO A 9 -0.52 -4.26 -7.13
CA PRO A 9 0.88 -4.14 -6.78
C PRO A 9 1.76 -3.99 -8.04
N LEU A 10 3.07 -3.95 -7.82
CA LEU A 10 4.13 -3.54 -8.75
C LEU A 10 4.40 -4.53 -9.91
N LYS A 11 3.36 -5.07 -10.53
CA LYS A 11 3.42 -5.95 -11.69
C LYS A 11 2.26 -5.70 -12.64
N THR A 12 2.57 -5.85 -13.93
CA THR A 12 1.59 -5.82 -15.01
C THR A 12 0.64 -7.01 -14.89
N GLY A 13 -0.66 -6.75 -14.86
CA GLY A 13 -1.70 -7.79 -14.81
C GLY A 13 -2.48 -7.86 -13.50
N ASN A 14 -2.03 -7.18 -12.43
CA ASN A 14 -2.73 -7.17 -11.15
C ASN A 14 -3.83 -6.10 -11.06
N ILE A 15 -3.95 -5.25 -12.09
CA ILE A 15 -5.10 -4.37 -12.27
C ILE A 15 -6.34 -5.20 -12.60
N SER A 16 -7.44 -4.98 -11.86
CA SER A 16 -8.70 -5.67 -12.14
C SER A 16 -9.30 -5.21 -13.47
N MET A 17 -10.02 -6.12 -14.14
CA MET A 17 -10.76 -5.77 -15.37
C MET A 17 -11.74 -4.61 -15.16
N GLY A 18 -12.32 -4.50 -13.96
CA GLY A 18 -13.20 -3.39 -13.58
C GLY A 18 -12.45 -2.05 -13.51
N ALA A 19 -11.28 -2.03 -12.85
CA ALA A 19 -10.45 -0.83 -12.75
C ALA A 19 -9.95 -0.37 -14.12
N TYR A 20 -9.45 -1.32 -14.92
CA TYR A 20 -8.97 -1.05 -16.27
C TYR A 20 -10.09 -0.53 -17.19
N GLY A 21 -11.28 -1.13 -17.13
CA GLY A 21 -12.46 -0.67 -17.87
C GLY A 21 -12.91 0.74 -17.46
N ALA A 22 -12.87 1.05 -16.17
CA ALA A 22 -13.19 2.38 -15.66
C ALA A 22 -12.21 3.45 -16.19
N ILE A 23 -10.91 3.15 -16.19
CA ILE A 23 -9.88 4.05 -16.73
C ILE A 23 -10.12 4.33 -18.22
N ARG A 24 -10.33 3.28 -19.03
CA ARG A 24 -10.49 3.42 -20.49
C ARG A 24 -11.74 4.17 -20.92
N SER A 25 -12.77 4.15 -20.08
CA SER A 25 -14.07 4.78 -20.37
C SER A 25 -14.15 6.22 -19.87
N ALA A 26 -13.19 6.67 -19.06
CA ALA A 26 -13.26 7.96 -18.40
C ALA A 26 -12.75 9.10 -19.30
N PRO A 27 -13.41 10.26 -19.26
CA PRO A 27 -12.97 11.44 -20.02
C PRO A 27 -11.72 12.08 -19.41
N ILE A 28 -11.58 11.99 -18.08
CA ILE A 28 -10.48 12.57 -17.31
C ILE A 28 -9.89 11.47 -16.43
N VAL A 29 -8.58 11.23 -16.59
CA VAL A 29 -7.83 10.23 -15.84
C VAL A 29 -6.63 10.87 -15.20
N PHE A 30 -6.47 10.66 -13.90
CA PHE A 30 -5.28 11.00 -13.15
C PHE A 30 -4.67 9.74 -12.56
N VAL A 31 -3.34 9.62 -12.63
CA VAL A 31 -2.58 8.60 -11.90
C VAL A 31 -1.82 9.26 -10.75
N ARG A 32 -1.69 8.56 -9.61
CA ARG A 32 -0.87 9.06 -8.51
C ARG A 32 0.57 9.31 -8.94
N THR A 33 1.12 8.38 -9.71
CA THR A 33 2.49 8.41 -10.22
C THR A 33 2.59 7.70 -11.55
N GLU A 34 3.47 8.17 -12.44
CA GLU A 34 3.78 7.45 -13.68
C GLU A 34 4.71 6.25 -13.47
N LYS A 35 5.36 6.16 -12.30
CA LYS A 35 6.38 5.13 -11.99
C LYS A 35 5.79 3.75 -11.67
N HIS A 36 4.53 3.51 -12.00
CA HIS A 36 3.87 2.24 -11.72
C HIS A 36 3.84 1.36 -12.97
N PRO A 37 4.23 0.07 -12.93
CA PRO A 37 4.31 -0.77 -14.13
C PRO A 37 3.01 -0.87 -14.94
N ALA A 38 1.85 -0.86 -14.27
CA ALA A 38 0.55 -0.85 -14.95
C ALA A 38 0.33 0.41 -15.83
N VAL A 39 1.01 1.52 -15.53
CA VAL A 39 0.89 2.77 -16.29
C VAL A 39 1.52 2.64 -17.67
N ASP A 40 2.60 1.86 -17.81
CA ASP A 40 3.22 1.60 -19.12
C ASP A 40 2.25 0.90 -20.07
N GLN A 41 1.48 -0.07 -19.54
CA GLN A 41 0.42 -0.73 -20.30
C GLN A 41 -0.69 0.25 -20.70
N LEU A 42 -1.14 1.12 -19.78
CA LEU A 42 -2.13 2.16 -20.09
C LEU A 42 -1.65 3.09 -21.22
N LYS A 43 -0.37 3.49 -21.20
CA LYS A 43 0.26 4.28 -22.27
C LYS A 43 0.24 3.52 -23.60
N ALA A 44 0.63 2.24 -23.59
CA ALA A 44 0.64 1.39 -24.78
C ALA A 44 -0.77 1.23 -25.39
N ASP A 45 -1.80 1.20 -24.55
CA ASP A 45 -3.20 1.09 -24.97
C ASP A 45 -3.84 2.45 -25.36
N GLY A 46 -3.04 3.51 -25.41
CA GLY A 46 -3.48 4.84 -25.85
C GLY A 46 -4.31 5.62 -24.83
N VAL A 47 -4.28 5.23 -23.55
CA VAL A 47 -4.96 5.97 -22.49
C VAL A 47 -4.24 7.28 -22.24
N ARG A 48 -4.98 8.39 -22.32
CA ARG A 48 -4.47 9.71 -21.94
C ARG A 48 -4.79 9.95 -20.46
N PHE A 49 -3.78 10.33 -19.70
CA PHE A 49 -3.91 10.67 -18.29
C PHE A 49 -2.92 11.78 -17.92
N SER A 50 -3.09 12.34 -16.73
CA SER A 50 -2.12 13.21 -16.07
C SER A 50 -1.62 12.57 -14.79
N SER A 51 -0.40 12.89 -14.35
CA SER A 51 0.15 12.40 -13.08
C SER A 51 0.21 13.48 -12.00
N PHE A 52 0.31 13.05 -10.74
CA PHE A 52 0.57 13.95 -9.62
C PHE A 52 2.04 13.95 -9.16
N ASP A 53 2.95 13.41 -9.97
CA ASP A 53 4.39 13.37 -9.63
C ASP A 53 4.94 14.76 -9.27
N ARG A 54 4.46 15.82 -9.93
CA ARG A 54 4.79 17.23 -9.64
C ARG A 54 4.56 17.65 -8.18
N PHE A 55 3.60 17.04 -7.49
CA PHE A 55 3.35 17.35 -6.08
C PHE A 55 4.40 16.74 -5.16
N TYR A 56 5.00 15.61 -5.53
CA TYR A 56 6.12 15.02 -4.79
C TYR A 56 7.41 15.83 -4.97
N GLU A 57 7.58 16.51 -6.10
CA GLU A 57 8.76 17.35 -6.37
C GLU A 57 8.71 18.70 -5.66
N SER A 58 7.51 19.23 -5.40
CA SER A 58 7.30 20.61 -4.92
C SER A 58 6.95 20.74 -3.43
N SER A 59 6.70 19.63 -2.74
CA SER A 59 6.28 19.64 -1.33
C SER A 59 7.37 19.18 -0.37
N GLN A 60 7.30 19.66 0.86
CA GLN A 60 8.29 19.34 1.90
C GLN A 60 7.95 18.07 2.67
N THR A 61 6.68 17.64 2.65
CA THR A 61 6.20 16.47 3.39
C THR A 61 5.18 15.66 2.60
N PHE A 62 5.12 14.35 2.86
CA PHE A 62 4.12 13.46 2.25
C PHE A 62 2.68 13.85 2.60
N SER A 63 2.44 14.30 3.84
CA SER A 63 1.10 14.74 4.27
C SER A 63 0.58 15.90 3.42
N GLU A 64 1.45 16.86 3.10
CA GLU A 64 1.12 17.98 2.23
C GLU A 64 0.80 17.50 0.80
N VAL A 65 1.58 16.57 0.26
CA VAL A 65 1.35 15.95 -1.06
C VAL A 65 -0.04 15.32 -1.12
N TYR A 66 -0.37 14.48 -0.16
CA TYR A 66 -1.64 13.76 -0.14
C TYR A 66 -2.84 14.70 -0.01
N THR A 67 -2.71 15.76 0.78
CA THR A 67 -3.73 16.80 0.92
C THR A 67 -3.94 17.55 -0.40
N LYS A 68 -2.85 17.93 -1.09
CA LYS A 68 -2.92 18.60 -2.41
C LYS A 68 -3.57 17.72 -3.47
N ILE A 69 -3.21 16.42 -3.52
CA ILE A 69 -3.82 15.46 -4.44
C ILE A 69 -5.33 15.38 -4.23
N ALA A 70 -5.77 15.17 -2.98
CA ALA A 70 -7.20 15.06 -2.66
C ALA A 70 -7.95 16.35 -3.04
N ALA A 71 -7.43 17.52 -2.67
CA ALA A 71 -8.03 18.81 -3.00
C ALA A 71 -8.14 19.04 -4.52
N GLU A 72 -7.11 18.66 -5.28
CA GLU A 72 -7.09 18.83 -6.73
C GLU A 72 -8.10 17.91 -7.43
N ILE A 73 -8.23 16.65 -7.00
CA ILE A 73 -9.25 15.74 -7.53
C ILE A 73 -10.67 16.26 -7.24
N ILE A 74 -10.91 16.80 -6.04
CA ILE A 74 -12.19 17.44 -5.71
C ILE A 74 -12.45 18.63 -6.64
N ARG A 75 -11.47 19.51 -6.84
CA ARG A 75 -11.59 20.67 -7.74
C ARG A 75 -11.93 20.22 -9.16
N ILE A 76 -11.23 19.24 -9.70
CA ILE A 76 -11.48 18.68 -11.04
C ILE A 76 -12.91 18.13 -11.11
N ALA A 77 -13.34 17.37 -10.10
CA ALA A 77 -14.68 16.82 -10.06
C ALA A 77 -15.80 17.89 -10.06
N GLU A 78 -15.55 19.03 -9.40
CA GLU A 78 -16.49 20.15 -9.31
C GLU A 78 -16.50 21.02 -10.59
N THR A 79 -15.37 21.14 -11.29
CA THR A 79 -15.19 22.12 -12.36
C THR A 79 -15.11 21.52 -13.76
N GLU A 80 -14.64 20.29 -13.89
CA GLU A 80 -14.32 19.64 -15.17
C GLU A 80 -15.16 18.38 -15.43
N GLY A 81 -15.78 17.79 -14.39
CA GLY A 81 -16.76 16.72 -14.51
C GLY A 81 -16.27 15.37 -13.94
N ASP A 82 -16.62 14.27 -14.60
CA ASP A 82 -16.30 12.94 -14.10
C ASP A 82 -14.80 12.63 -14.21
N VAL A 83 -14.20 12.19 -13.10
CA VAL A 83 -12.76 11.92 -13.00
C VAL A 83 -12.48 10.53 -12.45
N VAL A 84 -11.52 9.84 -13.08
CA VAL A 84 -10.89 8.64 -12.54
C VAL A 84 -9.56 9.01 -11.90
N TYR A 85 -9.36 8.59 -10.65
CA TYR A 85 -8.09 8.70 -9.95
C TYR A 85 -7.53 7.29 -9.69
N ALA A 86 -6.42 6.96 -10.34
CA ALA A 86 -5.76 5.66 -10.25
C ALA A 86 -4.58 5.68 -9.28
N VAL A 87 -4.55 4.74 -8.35
CA VAL A 87 -3.52 4.61 -7.31
C VAL A 87 -2.89 3.21 -7.34
N PRO A 88 -1.60 3.07 -6.98
CA PRO A 88 -0.98 1.77 -6.76
C PRO A 88 -1.72 0.92 -5.71
N GLY A 89 -1.68 -0.40 -5.88
CA GLY A 89 -2.35 -1.35 -4.99
C GLY A 89 -3.87 -1.25 -5.03
N HIS A 90 -4.48 -1.49 -3.86
CA HIS A 90 -5.91 -1.32 -3.62
C HIS A 90 -6.17 0.08 -3.04
N PRO A 91 -7.19 0.84 -3.50
CA PRO A 91 -7.39 2.23 -3.05
C PRO A 91 -7.60 2.45 -1.55
N LEU A 92 -7.97 1.40 -0.82
CA LEU A 92 -8.22 1.44 0.62
C LEU A 92 -7.09 0.82 1.46
N ALA A 93 -5.99 0.37 0.83
CA ALA A 93 -4.88 -0.28 1.51
C ALA A 93 -3.66 0.64 1.58
N GLY A 94 -3.53 1.40 2.68
CA GLY A 94 -2.35 2.25 2.92
C GLY A 94 -2.29 3.55 2.12
N GLU A 95 -3.39 3.97 1.49
CA GLU A 95 -3.44 5.17 0.62
C GLU A 95 -4.08 6.39 1.32
N THR A 96 -3.27 7.16 2.05
CA THR A 96 -3.73 8.34 2.80
C THR A 96 -4.46 9.38 1.95
N ALA A 97 -3.99 9.63 0.73
CA ALA A 97 -4.64 10.57 -0.19
C ALA A 97 -6.08 10.14 -0.54
N VAL A 98 -6.33 8.83 -0.64
CA VAL A 98 -7.68 8.30 -0.91
C VAL A 98 -8.58 8.45 0.32
N SER A 99 -8.07 8.21 1.52
CA SER A 99 -8.83 8.46 2.76
C SER A 99 -9.27 9.92 2.88
N LEU A 100 -8.35 10.87 2.67
CA LEU A 100 -8.65 12.31 2.66
C LEU A 100 -9.69 12.67 1.58
N LEU A 101 -9.56 12.08 0.39
CA LEU A 101 -10.49 12.29 -0.71
C LEU A 101 -11.90 11.77 -0.39
N ILE A 102 -12.02 10.62 0.27
CA ILE A 102 -13.31 10.06 0.70
C ILE A 102 -14.01 10.99 1.69
N ASP A 103 -13.30 11.47 2.70
CA ASP A 103 -13.84 12.36 3.71
C ASP A 103 -14.32 13.68 3.07
N GLU A 104 -13.51 14.24 2.17
CA GLU A 104 -13.82 15.51 1.54
C GLU A 104 -14.94 15.41 0.51
N ALA A 105 -14.98 14.32 -0.27
CA ALA A 105 -16.09 14.01 -1.17
C ALA A 105 -17.40 13.83 -0.40
N ARG A 106 -17.37 13.14 0.76
CA ARG A 106 -18.53 13.01 1.65
C ARG A 106 -19.01 14.37 2.15
N ARG A 107 -18.09 15.21 2.63
CA ARG A 107 -18.39 16.56 3.15
C ARG A 107 -19.04 17.45 2.08
N LYS A 108 -18.57 17.36 0.84
CA LYS A 108 -19.09 18.11 -0.32
C LYS A 108 -20.24 17.43 -1.06
N GLN A 109 -20.68 16.26 -0.59
CA GLN A 109 -21.73 15.45 -1.22
C GLN A 109 -21.42 15.09 -2.69
N ILE A 110 -20.14 14.91 -3.02
CA ILE A 110 -19.69 14.48 -4.35
C ILE A 110 -19.78 12.95 -4.40
N PRO A 111 -20.48 12.36 -5.38
CA PRO A 111 -20.52 10.90 -5.53
C PRO A 111 -19.12 10.33 -5.77
N LEU A 112 -18.72 9.38 -4.93
CA LEU A 112 -17.44 8.69 -5.01
C LEU A 112 -17.64 7.17 -5.06
N LYS A 113 -16.94 6.51 -5.99
CA LYS A 113 -16.93 5.05 -6.14
C LYS A 113 -15.50 4.53 -6.03
N ILE A 114 -15.33 3.41 -5.33
CA ILE A 114 -14.06 2.66 -5.29
C ILE A 114 -14.17 1.45 -6.23
N VAL A 115 -13.13 1.23 -7.04
CA VAL A 115 -12.93 0.01 -7.82
C VAL A 115 -11.59 -0.60 -7.45
N GLY A 116 -11.65 -1.68 -6.68
CA GLY A 116 -10.46 -2.36 -6.16
C GLY A 116 -9.67 -3.11 -7.24
N SER A 117 -8.38 -3.28 -6.94
CA SER A 117 -7.46 -4.24 -7.53
C SER A 117 -6.69 -4.90 -6.39
N GLU A 118 -5.82 -5.86 -6.67
CA GLU A 118 -5.01 -6.54 -5.66
C GLU A 118 -4.20 -5.52 -4.82
N SER A 119 -4.02 -5.81 -3.53
CA SER A 119 -3.26 -4.95 -2.61
C SER A 119 -1.86 -5.50 -2.35
N PHE A 120 -1.11 -4.85 -1.45
CA PHE A 120 0.14 -5.42 -0.97
C PHE A 120 -0.09 -6.66 -0.09
N ILE A 121 -1.30 -6.84 0.46
CA ILE A 121 -1.60 -7.92 1.41
C ILE A 121 -1.53 -9.27 0.70
N GLU A 122 -2.25 -9.44 -0.40
CA GLU A 122 -2.23 -10.67 -1.20
C GLU A 122 -0.81 -10.97 -1.70
N ALA A 123 -0.15 -9.99 -2.30
CA ALA A 123 1.23 -10.14 -2.77
C ALA A 123 2.22 -10.50 -1.64
N SER A 124 2.05 -9.95 -0.43
CA SER A 124 2.93 -10.28 0.70
C SER A 124 2.67 -11.68 1.25
N LEU A 125 1.42 -12.14 1.25
CA LEU A 125 1.05 -13.49 1.65
C LEU A 125 1.58 -14.53 0.66
N GLU A 126 1.48 -14.25 -0.65
CA GLU A 126 2.08 -15.08 -1.71
C GLU A 126 3.61 -15.17 -1.54
N ALA A 127 4.28 -14.03 -1.36
CA ALA A 127 5.73 -13.97 -1.16
C ALA A 127 6.19 -14.70 0.12
N ALA A 128 5.40 -14.62 1.19
CA ALA A 128 5.63 -15.36 2.43
C ALA A 128 5.25 -16.85 2.35
N GLY A 129 4.51 -17.26 1.32
CA GLY A 129 3.98 -18.62 1.18
C GLY A 129 3.00 -19.01 2.29
N CYS A 130 2.20 -18.05 2.78
CA CYS A 130 1.33 -18.25 3.93
C CYS A 130 -0.13 -17.88 3.66
N GLY A 131 -1.05 -18.63 4.31
CA GLY A 131 -2.47 -18.29 4.38
C GLY A 131 -2.80 -17.55 5.68
N PHE A 132 -4.08 -17.23 5.85
CA PHE A 132 -4.60 -16.52 7.03
C PHE A 132 -5.91 -17.09 7.56
N ASP A 133 -6.11 -18.40 7.42
CA ASP A 133 -7.35 -19.09 7.82
C ASP A 133 -7.73 -18.84 9.29
N GLU A 134 -6.72 -18.69 10.16
CA GLU A 134 -6.88 -18.46 11.61
C GLU A 134 -6.79 -16.97 12.01
N GLY A 135 -6.78 -16.07 11.02
CA GLY A 135 -6.71 -14.62 11.20
C GLY A 135 -5.47 -14.00 10.56
N LEU A 136 -5.47 -12.66 10.50
CA LEU A 136 -4.35 -11.84 10.01
C LEU A 136 -4.43 -10.48 10.68
N MET A 137 -3.31 -10.00 11.21
CA MET A 137 -3.17 -8.64 11.68
C MET A 137 -2.38 -7.82 10.66
N VAL A 138 -2.94 -6.72 10.18
CA VAL A 138 -2.24 -5.81 9.26
C VAL A 138 -1.99 -4.49 9.99
N VAL A 139 -0.71 -4.14 10.18
CA VAL A 139 -0.29 -3.02 11.01
C VAL A 139 0.59 -2.07 10.21
N ASP A 140 0.27 -0.79 10.26
CA ASP A 140 1.18 0.25 9.77
C ASP A 140 2.32 0.44 10.77
N ALA A 141 3.57 0.28 10.32
CA ALA A 141 4.76 0.46 11.13
C ALA A 141 4.79 1.83 11.84
N LEU A 142 4.29 2.88 11.20
CA LEU A 142 4.24 4.23 11.78
C LEU A 142 3.19 4.37 12.90
N SER A 143 2.25 3.43 12.96
CA SER A 143 1.13 3.41 13.90
C SER A 143 1.30 2.39 15.02
N MET A 144 2.45 1.70 15.10
CA MET A 144 2.71 0.63 16.09
C MET A 144 2.71 1.10 17.55
N SER A 145 2.89 2.40 17.79
CA SER A 145 2.71 3.00 19.13
C SER A 145 1.26 2.96 19.65
N LYS A 146 0.28 2.75 18.75
CA LYS A 146 -1.15 2.72 19.05
C LYS A 146 -1.76 1.33 18.84
N VAL A 147 -1.17 0.55 17.95
CA VAL A 147 -1.69 -0.76 17.52
C VAL A 147 -0.56 -1.77 17.61
N SER A 148 -0.68 -2.69 18.56
CA SER A 148 0.32 -3.75 18.76
C SER A 148 0.04 -4.96 17.86
N PRO A 149 1.09 -5.63 17.36
CA PRO A 149 0.97 -6.95 16.73
C PRO A 149 0.28 -7.95 17.66
N VAL A 150 -0.46 -8.90 17.07
CA VAL A 150 -1.16 -9.96 17.80
C VAL A 150 -0.35 -11.25 17.67
N PRO A 151 0.26 -11.79 18.74
CA PRO A 151 1.14 -12.95 18.66
C PRO A 151 0.47 -14.23 18.18
N ALA A 152 -0.83 -14.39 18.45
CA ALA A 152 -1.57 -15.61 18.13
C ALA A 152 -1.88 -15.78 16.63
N VAL A 153 -1.71 -14.74 15.81
CA VAL A 153 -2.02 -14.76 14.37
C VAL A 153 -0.84 -14.23 13.57
N PRO A 154 -0.77 -14.48 12.25
CA PRO A 154 0.23 -13.84 11.41
C PRO A 154 0.05 -12.32 11.40
N ASN A 155 1.16 -11.59 11.37
CA ASN A 155 1.17 -10.13 11.27
C ASN A 155 1.87 -9.69 9.99
N LEU A 156 1.27 -8.77 9.24
CA LEU A 156 1.90 -8.02 8.17
C LEU A 156 2.11 -6.58 8.64
N ILE A 157 3.37 -6.19 8.79
CA ILE A 157 3.76 -4.85 9.19
C ILE A 157 4.27 -4.13 7.94
N TYR A 158 3.47 -3.20 7.43
CA TYR A 158 3.76 -2.47 6.19
C TYR A 158 4.32 -1.07 6.48
N GLN A 159 4.85 -0.39 5.46
CA GLN A 159 5.51 0.92 5.60
C GLN A 159 6.83 0.90 6.39
N VAL A 160 7.59 -0.19 6.30
CA VAL A 160 8.92 -0.29 6.92
C VAL A 160 9.96 0.39 6.02
N TYR A 161 9.94 1.72 6.01
CA TYR A 161 10.60 2.53 4.98
C TYR A 161 12.11 2.53 5.01
N ASP A 162 12.68 2.46 6.20
CA ASP A 162 14.09 2.66 6.41
C ASP A 162 14.54 1.95 7.68
N LYS A 163 15.83 2.09 7.96
CA LYS A 163 16.47 1.48 9.11
C LYS A 163 15.90 1.97 10.45
N SER A 164 15.47 3.23 10.54
CA SER A 164 14.90 3.78 11.78
C SER A 164 13.57 3.11 12.07
N ILE A 165 12.68 3.08 11.09
CA ILE A 165 11.37 2.43 11.25
C ILE A 165 11.54 0.93 11.49
N ALA A 166 12.45 0.25 10.79
CA ALA A 166 12.76 -1.15 11.05
C ALA A 166 13.27 -1.41 12.47
N SER A 167 14.03 -0.47 13.06
CA SER A 167 14.46 -0.55 14.45
C SER A 167 13.30 -0.38 15.43
N ASP A 168 12.37 0.54 15.15
CA ASP A 168 11.18 0.72 15.99
C ASP A 168 10.27 -0.51 15.96
N VAL A 169 10.04 -1.07 14.76
CA VAL A 169 9.30 -2.33 14.57
C VAL A 169 9.98 -3.47 15.33
N LYS A 170 11.30 -3.60 15.21
CA LYS A 170 12.09 -4.61 15.92
C LYS A 170 11.89 -4.50 17.42
N LEU A 171 12.10 -3.31 17.99
CA LEU A 171 11.99 -3.09 19.43
C LEU A 171 10.58 -3.40 19.94
N ALA A 172 9.55 -2.96 19.22
CA ALA A 172 8.16 -3.25 19.58
C ALA A 172 7.84 -4.75 19.54
N LEU A 173 8.36 -5.49 18.55
CA LEU A 173 8.19 -6.94 18.49
C LEU A 173 8.97 -7.65 19.61
N MET A 174 10.17 -7.19 19.97
CA MET A 174 10.99 -7.79 21.03
C MET A 174 10.37 -7.69 22.43
N GLU A 175 9.34 -6.87 22.62
CA GLU A 175 8.55 -6.86 23.87
C GLU A 175 7.79 -8.18 24.08
N THR A 176 7.50 -8.92 22.99
CA THR A 176 6.70 -10.16 23.04
C THR A 176 7.40 -11.37 22.41
N TYR A 177 8.15 -11.16 21.33
CA TYR A 177 8.83 -12.20 20.56
C TYR A 177 10.30 -12.35 20.98
N PRO A 178 10.86 -13.57 21.03
CA PRO A 178 12.29 -13.77 21.29
C PRO A 178 13.20 -13.13 20.24
N ASP A 179 14.42 -12.76 20.64
CA ASP A 179 15.44 -12.14 19.76
C ASP A 179 15.73 -12.93 18.48
N GLU A 180 15.80 -14.25 18.59
CA GLU A 180 16.06 -15.19 17.48
C GLU A 180 14.79 -15.58 16.71
N PHE A 181 13.63 -15.02 17.08
CA PHE A 181 12.37 -15.37 16.43
C PHE A 181 12.43 -15.00 14.94
N PRO A 182 12.11 -15.93 14.03
CA PRO A 182 12.30 -15.69 12.62
C PRO A 182 11.18 -14.82 12.06
N VAL A 183 11.56 -13.68 11.47
CA VAL A 183 10.67 -12.79 10.71
C VAL A 183 11.06 -12.81 9.23
N THR A 184 10.12 -12.46 8.36
CA THR A 184 10.37 -12.42 6.91
C THR A 184 10.25 -10.98 6.41
N VAL A 185 11.32 -10.45 5.83
CA VAL A 185 11.37 -9.13 5.21
C VAL A 185 11.08 -9.31 3.73
N ILE A 186 9.99 -8.71 3.27
CA ILE A 186 9.49 -8.80 1.90
C ILE A 186 9.62 -7.42 1.27
N ARG A 187 10.36 -7.31 0.18
CA ARG A 187 10.55 -6.06 -0.57
C ARG A 187 9.94 -6.18 -1.94
N GLY A 188 9.19 -5.16 -2.35
CA GLY A 188 8.63 -5.09 -3.69
C GLY A 188 7.74 -6.29 -4.01
N ALA A 189 6.89 -6.69 -3.05
CA ALA A 189 6.02 -7.86 -3.19
C ALA A 189 5.24 -7.82 -4.52
N GLY A 190 5.25 -8.94 -5.23
CA GLY A 190 4.64 -9.09 -6.54
C GLY A 190 5.42 -8.45 -7.69
N SER A 191 6.53 -7.73 -7.46
CA SER A 191 7.32 -7.08 -8.50
C SER A 191 8.42 -7.99 -9.09
N PRO A 192 8.98 -7.67 -10.27
CA PRO A 192 10.17 -8.36 -10.79
C PRO A 192 11.42 -8.21 -9.91
N GLU A 193 11.47 -7.21 -9.03
CA GLU A 193 12.55 -6.96 -8.08
C GLU A 193 12.22 -7.51 -6.67
N GLU A 194 11.23 -8.41 -6.58
CA GLU A 194 10.84 -9.02 -5.31
C GLU A 194 12.03 -9.68 -4.61
N SER A 195 12.16 -9.41 -3.32
CA SER A 195 13.15 -10.02 -2.45
C SER A 195 12.51 -10.45 -1.16
N VAL A 196 12.68 -11.72 -0.80
CA VAL A 196 12.16 -12.32 0.43
C VAL A 196 13.34 -12.83 1.25
N GLU A 197 13.58 -12.23 2.42
CA GLU A 197 14.67 -12.61 3.31
C GLU A 197 14.10 -13.00 4.68
N ARG A 198 14.41 -14.22 5.14
CA ARG A 198 14.07 -14.65 6.50
C ARG A 198 15.24 -14.37 7.43
N VAL A 199 15.01 -13.56 8.46
CA VAL A 199 16.05 -13.12 9.41
C VAL A 199 15.60 -13.30 10.86
N PRO A 200 16.54 -13.49 11.80
CA PRO A 200 16.25 -13.33 13.22
C PRO A 200 15.74 -11.91 13.52
N LEU A 201 14.76 -11.78 14.41
CA LEU A 201 14.14 -10.51 14.76
C LEU A 201 15.16 -9.44 15.15
N HIS A 202 16.18 -9.80 15.93
CA HIS A 202 17.23 -8.86 16.36
C HIS A 202 18.06 -8.27 15.20
N ARG A 203 17.99 -8.86 13.99
CA ARG A 203 18.66 -8.39 12.76
C ARG A 203 17.75 -7.60 11.83
N LEU A 204 16.47 -7.42 12.15
CA LEU A 204 15.51 -6.77 11.26
C LEU A 204 16.00 -5.40 10.76
N ASP A 205 16.53 -4.55 11.65
CA ASP A 205 17.07 -3.22 11.33
C ASP A 205 18.42 -3.23 10.60
N ARG A 206 18.95 -4.41 10.28
CA ARG A 206 20.15 -4.58 9.43
C ARG A 206 19.79 -4.93 7.99
N CYS A 207 18.53 -5.25 7.72
CA CYS A 207 18.04 -5.56 6.39
C CYS A 207 17.93 -4.26 5.57
N ARG A 208 18.05 -4.40 4.25
CA ARG A 208 17.67 -3.30 3.35
C ARG A 208 16.15 -3.11 3.46
N CYS A 209 15.71 -1.87 3.53
CA CYS A 209 14.30 -1.48 3.64
C CYS A 209 14.04 -0.28 2.70
N ASP A 210 12.81 -0.16 2.22
CA ASP A 210 12.31 0.93 1.38
C ASP A 210 10.77 1.07 1.53
N HIS A 211 10.19 2.03 0.82
CA HIS A 211 8.75 2.31 0.82
C HIS A 211 7.84 1.15 0.37
N LEU A 212 8.42 0.05 -0.13
CA LEU A 212 7.73 -1.15 -0.61
C LEU A 212 8.07 -2.37 0.25
N THR A 213 8.56 -2.14 1.47
CA THR A 213 8.95 -3.19 2.41
C THR A 213 7.83 -3.50 3.38
N THR A 214 7.49 -4.78 3.48
CA THR A 214 6.55 -5.38 4.44
C THR A 214 7.29 -6.43 5.26
N VAL A 215 7.06 -6.47 6.56
CA VAL A 215 7.58 -7.51 7.45
C VAL A 215 6.46 -8.47 7.81
N TYR A 216 6.62 -9.73 7.46
CA TYR A 216 5.76 -10.81 7.90
C TYR A 216 6.30 -11.42 9.20
N VAL A 217 5.45 -11.51 10.22
CA VAL A 217 5.73 -12.17 11.49
C VAL A 217 4.76 -13.34 11.64
N PRO A 218 5.24 -14.59 11.64
CA PRO A 218 4.37 -15.75 11.85
C PRO A 218 3.81 -15.76 13.27
N PRO A 219 2.71 -16.51 13.53
CA PRO A 219 2.21 -16.70 14.87
C PRO A 219 3.30 -17.20 15.81
N LEU A 220 3.35 -16.63 17.01
CA LEU A 220 4.12 -17.19 18.10
C LEU A 220 3.40 -18.46 18.55
N LYS A 221 3.85 -19.61 18.06
CA LYS A 221 3.40 -20.89 18.58
C LYS A 221 3.77 -20.93 20.06
N ASP A 222 2.82 -21.27 20.92
CA ASP A 222 3.13 -21.67 22.27
C ASP A 222 4.23 -22.75 22.19
N LYS A 223 5.18 -22.71 23.13
CA LYS A 223 6.07 -23.84 23.34
C LYS A 223 5.19 -25.02 23.76
N GLU A 224 4.61 -25.73 22.81
CA GLU A 224 4.03 -27.04 23.07
C GLU A 224 5.19 -27.89 23.58
N ASN A 225 5.01 -28.38 24.81
CA ASN A 225 5.87 -29.31 25.51
C ASN A 225 6.47 -30.35 24.55
N GLU A 226 7.78 -30.26 24.32
CA GLU A 226 8.58 -31.43 23.91
C GLU A 226 8.60 -32.47 25.04
#